data_AF-A0A011QKT9-F1
#
_entry.id   AF-A0A011QKT9-F1
#
_cell.length_a   1.000
_cell.length_b   1.000
_cell.length_c   1.000
_cell.angle_alpha   90.00
_cell.angle_beta   90.00
_cell.angle_gamma   90.00
#
_symmetry.space_group_name_H-M   'P 1'
#
loop_
_entity.id
_entity.type
_entity.pdbx_description
1 polymer ?
#
loop_
_entity_poly.entity_id
_entity_poly.type
_entity_poly.pdbx_seq_one_letter_code
_entity_poly.pdbx_strand_id
1 'polypeptide(L)'
;MAFDRDPQAVAAASAIGDQRLRVRHRRFGELLEALRQEGFAVDEGVDGVLLDIGVSSPQLDQGERGFSFRQDAPLDMRMDTTQGETAAQWLLRASVQEITEVIRNYGEERFAFQIAKKIVAARGIVAARGERPIATTGELAALVRATVRTREPGQDAATRTFQALRIHINQELEQLALVLPQAMAVLKSGGRLVVISFHSLEDRIVKRFMRSQAEPDEAPKRLPLRAAELPQPKLRLLGKPVRASAAEVASNPRARSAVMRVAEKLALKAA
;
A
#
# COMPACT_ATOMS: atom_id res chain seq x y z
N MET A 1 -8.02 -17.33 -6.98
CA MET A 1 -6.70 -17.38 -6.30
C MET A 1 -6.53 -16.13 -5.46
N ALA A 2 -5.94 -16.23 -4.29
CA ALA A 2 -5.73 -15.13 -3.35
C ALA A 2 -4.27 -15.08 -2.90
N PHE A 3 -3.74 -13.87 -2.78
CA PHE A 3 -2.39 -13.61 -2.30
C PHE A 3 -2.45 -12.74 -1.07
N ASP A 4 -1.69 -13.14 -0.06
CA ASP A 4 -1.39 -12.29 1.08
C ASP A 4 0.06 -12.53 1.51
N ARG A 5 0.71 -11.48 2.00
CA ARG A 5 2.05 -11.56 2.56
C ARG A 5 2.03 -11.80 4.07
N ASP A 6 0.86 -11.73 4.70
CA ASP A 6 0.70 -12.01 6.11
C ASP A 6 0.43 -13.51 6.31
N PRO A 7 1.31 -14.26 6.98
CA PRO A 7 1.11 -15.68 7.26
C PRO A 7 -0.21 -15.96 8.00
N GLN A 8 -0.66 -15.06 8.87
CA GLN A 8 -1.92 -15.24 9.60
C GLN A 8 -3.13 -15.13 8.67
N ALA A 9 -3.09 -14.18 7.72
CA ALA A 9 -4.16 -14.05 6.72
C ALA A 9 -4.19 -15.26 5.79
N VAL A 10 -3.01 -15.76 5.37
CA VAL A 10 -2.90 -16.98 4.57
C VAL A 10 -3.46 -18.18 5.32
N ALA A 11 -3.14 -18.35 6.60
CA ALA A 11 -3.66 -19.44 7.42
C ALA A 11 -5.18 -19.36 7.57
N ALA A 12 -5.72 -18.17 7.86
CA ALA A 12 -7.16 -17.94 7.99
C ALA A 12 -7.90 -18.23 6.68
N ALA A 13 -7.40 -17.75 5.55
CA ALA A 13 -8.01 -18.00 4.24
C ALA A 13 -7.90 -19.48 3.83
N SER A 14 -6.80 -20.16 4.17
CA SER A 14 -6.62 -21.60 3.88
C SER A 14 -7.57 -22.47 4.70
N ALA A 15 -7.92 -22.06 5.92
CA ALA A 15 -8.85 -22.76 6.78
C ALA A 15 -10.31 -22.76 6.26
N ILE A 16 -10.64 -21.95 5.24
CA ILE A 16 -11.96 -21.96 4.58
C ILE A 16 -12.25 -23.32 3.92
N GLY A 17 -11.22 -24.05 3.47
CA GLY A 17 -11.35 -25.42 2.95
C GLY A 17 -12.05 -25.55 1.59
N ASP A 18 -12.27 -24.45 0.86
CA ASP A 18 -12.86 -24.47 -0.49
C ASP A 18 -11.77 -24.76 -1.54
N GLN A 19 -11.91 -25.87 -2.27
CA GLN A 19 -10.95 -26.30 -3.31
C GLN A 19 -10.82 -25.30 -4.47
N ARG A 20 -11.80 -24.42 -4.68
CA ARG A 20 -11.76 -23.35 -5.69
C ARG A 20 -10.86 -22.19 -5.26
N LEU A 21 -10.60 -22.06 -3.96
CA LEU A 21 -9.77 -21.01 -3.40
C LEU A 21 -8.32 -21.51 -3.21
N ARG A 22 -7.45 -21.13 -4.15
CA ARG A 22 -6.00 -21.28 -4.00
C ARG A 22 -5.44 -20.05 -3.27
N VAL A 23 -4.90 -20.23 -2.07
CA VAL A 23 -4.26 -19.17 -1.27
C VAL A 23 -2.75 -19.33 -1.34
N ARG A 24 -2.00 -18.24 -1.56
CA ARG A 24 -0.53 -18.26 -1.55
C ARG A 24 0.04 -17.16 -0.67
N HIS A 25 1.05 -17.53 0.12
CA HIS A 25 1.90 -16.61 0.86
C HIS A 25 2.87 -15.95 -0.12
N ARG A 26 2.48 -14.79 -0.65
CA ARG A 26 3.18 -14.08 -1.73
C ARG A 26 2.91 -12.58 -1.61
N ARG A 27 3.85 -11.77 -2.05
CA ARG A 27 3.57 -10.34 -2.24
C ARG A 27 2.76 -10.17 -3.52
N PHE A 28 1.77 -9.29 -3.50
CA PHE A 28 0.95 -9.07 -4.69
C PHE A 28 1.73 -8.46 -5.87
N GLY A 29 2.88 -7.81 -5.63
CA GLY A 29 3.81 -7.39 -6.68
C GLY A 29 4.45 -8.54 -7.46
N GLU A 30 4.24 -9.80 -7.07
CA GLU A 30 4.73 -11.01 -7.74
C GLU A 30 3.61 -11.71 -8.55
N LEU A 31 2.51 -11.00 -8.84
CA LEU A 31 1.28 -11.56 -9.43
C LEU A 31 1.52 -12.43 -10.67
N LEU A 32 2.29 -11.93 -11.64
CA LEU A 32 2.52 -12.64 -12.90
C LEU A 32 3.35 -13.92 -12.69
N GLU A 33 4.37 -13.85 -11.84
CA GLU A 33 5.20 -15.00 -11.50
C GLU A 33 4.39 -16.07 -10.76
N ALA A 34 3.60 -15.65 -9.78
CA ALA A 34 2.76 -16.55 -9.00
C ALA A 34 1.70 -17.25 -9.86
N LEU A 35 1.07 -16.55 -10.81
CA LEU A 35 0.15 -17.16 -11.78
C LEU A 35 0.83 -18.24 -12.62
N ARG A 36 2.04 -17.97 -13.14
CA ARG A 36 2.80 -18.94 -13.94
C ARG A 36 3.16 -20.20 -13.15
N GLN A 37 3.62 -20.03 -11.91
CA GLN A 37 3.97 -21.16 -11.04
C GLN A 37 2.77 -22.05 -10.72
N GLU A 38 1.57 -21.48 -10.69
CA GLU A 38 0.31 -22.20 -10.43
C GLU A 38 -0.29 -22.84 -11.70
N GLY A 39 0.42 -22.78 -12.83
CA GLY A 39 -0.01 -23.35 -14.10
C GLY A 39 -1.14 -22.57 -14.78
N PHE A 40 -1.38 -21.32 -14.41
CA PHE A 40 -2.29 -20.47 -15.18
C PHE A 40 -1.60 -20.09 -16.49
N ALA A 41 -2.22 -20.44 -17.61
CA ALA A 41 -1.78 -19.95 -18.91
C ALA A 41 -2.03 -18.44 -18.94
N VAL A 42 -0.97 -17.65 -18.78
CA VAL A 42 -1.05 -16.18 -18.75
C VAL A 42 -1.75 -15.64 -20.00
N ASP A 43 -1.61 -16.34 -21.13
CA ASP A 43 -2.22 -16.01 -22.41
C ASP A 43 -3.75 -16.19 -22.41
N GLU A 44 -4.28 -17.11 -21.60
CA GLU A 44 -5.73 -17.24 -21.38
C GLU A 44 -6.26 -16.12 -20.45
N GLY A 45 -5.39 -15.60 -19.58
CA GLY A 45 -5.68 -14.48 -18.68
C GLY A 45 -6.72 -14.79 -17.59
N VAL A 46 -7.04 -13.77 -16.79
CA VAL A 46 -8.04 -13.82 -15.71
C VAL A 46 -9.19 -12.85 -15.98
N ASP A 47 -10.38 -13.20 -15.51
CA ASP A 47 -11.58 -12.39 -15.71
C ASP A 47 -11.62 -11.14 -14.82
N GLY A 48 -10.87 -11.16 -13.71
CA GLY A 48 -10.79 -10.01 -12.82
C GLY A 48 -9.61 -10.06 -11.85
N VAL A 49 -9.17 -8.88 -11.45
CA VAL A 49 -8.18 -8.67 -10.38
C VAL A 49 -8.78 -7.68 -9.40
N LEU A 50 -8.85 -8.08 -8.13
CA LEU A 50 -9.23 -7.23 -7.00
C LEU A 50 -7.99 -6.97 -6.15
N LEU A 51 -7.73 -5.70 -5.87
CA LEU A 51 -6.67 -5.27 -4.96
C LEU A 51 -7.30 -4.42 -3.85
N ASP A 52 -7.37 -4.95 -2.64
CA ASP A 52 -7.74 -4.21 -1.44
C ASP A 52 -6.47 -3.83 -0.69
N ILE A 53 -5.97 -2.61 -0.91
CA ILE A 53 -4.62 -2.22 -0.53
C ILE A 53 -4.60 -1.63 0.86
N GLY A 54 -3.86 -2.22 1.79
CA GLY A 54 -3.64 -1.62 3.10
C GLY A 54 -3.38 -2.66 4.17
N VAL A 55 -3.77 -2.34 5.39
CA VAL A 55 -3.66 -3.24 6.54
C VAL A 55 -4.98 -3.95 6.83
N SER A 56 -4.89 -5.22 7.21
CA SER A 56 -6.05 -5.99 7.64
C SER A 56 -6.50 -5.61 9.05
N SER A 57 -7.75 -5.92 9.38
CA SER A 57 -8.29 -5.69 10.71
C SER A 57 -7.48 -6.36 11.82
N PRO A 58 -7.12 -7.67 11.71
CA PRO A 58 -6.25 -8.31 12.69
C PRO A 58 -4.91 -7.59 12.90
N GLN A 59 -4.30 -7.03 11.86
CA GLN A 59 -3.02 -6.30 11.98
C GLN A 59 -3.15 -5.02 12.82
N LEU A 60 -4.28 -4.34 12.76
CA LEU A 60 -4.54 -3.13 13.56
C LEU A 60 -5.01 -3.44 14.99
N ASP A 61 -5.73 -4.56 15.15
CA ASP A 61 -6.38 -4.93 16.41
C ASP A 61 -5.48 -5.78 17.32
N GLN A 62 -4.55 -6.54 16.74
CA GLN A 62 -3.50 -7.23 17.49
C GLN A 62 -2.37 -6.26 17.83
N GLY A 63 -2.40 -5.68 19.03
CA GLY A 63 -1.42 -4.70 19.49
C GLY A 63 0.02 -5.12 19.22
N GLU A 64 0.35 -6.38 19.49
CA GLU A 64 1.70 -6.98 19.35
C GLU A 64 2.35 -6.80 17.97
N ARG A 65 1.56 -6.59 16.90
CA ARG A 65 2.06 -6.38 15.53
C ARG A 65 2.65 -4.98 15.31
N GLY A 66 2.39 -4.03 16.22
CA GLY A 66 3.02 -2.71 16.20
C GLY A 66 2.50 -1.73 15.14
N PHE A 67 1.37 -2.01 14.48
CA PHE A 67 0.77 -1.10 13.49
C PHE A 67 0.02 0.09 14.11
N SER A 68 -0.30 -0.01 15.41
CA SER A 68 -1.10 0.95 16.15
C SER A 68 -0.35 1.43 17.38
N PHE A 69 -0.55 2.69 17.74
CA PHE A 69 -0.07 3.30 18.99
C PHE A 69 -1.20 3.55 20.00
N ARG A 70 -2.36 2.92 19.79
CA ARG A 70 -3.48 2.97 20.75
C ARG A 70 -3.16 2.17 22.02
N GLN A 71 -2.46 1.07 21.83
CA GLN A 71 -1.89 0.24 22.89
C GLN A 71 -0.40 0.15 22.63
N ASP A 72 0.39 0.14 23.70
CA ASP A 72 1.83 0.02 23.59
C ASP A 72 2.21 -1.41 23.19
N ALA A 73 3.17 -1.53 22.27
CA ALA A 73 3.55 -2.78 21.66
C ALA A 73 4.94 -2.71 21.02
N PRO A 74 5.59 -3.85 20.71
CA PRO A 74 6.82 -3.85 19.93
C PRO A 74 6.66 -3.08 18.62
N LEU A 75 7.65 -2.24 18.28
CA LEU A 75 7.66 -1.45 17.07
C LEU A 75 8.09 -2.31 15.86
N ASP A 76 7.23 -3.25 15.45
CA ASP A 76 7.47 -4.18 14.34
C ASP A 76 7.01 -3.61 13.00
N MET A 77 5.69 -3.44 12.81
CA MET A 77 5.04 -2.94 11.58
C MET A 77 5.19 -3.82 10.33
N ARG A 78 5.80 -5.00 10.39
CA ARG A 78 5.84 -5.91 9.22
C ARG A 78 4.52 -6.62 9.03
N MET A 79 4.00 -6.58 7.81
CA MET A 79 2.88 -7.40 7.37
C MET A 79 3.30 -8.87 7.24
N ASP A 80 4.50 -9.10 6.70
CA ASP A 80 5.13 -10.42 6.66
C ASP A 80 6.16 -10.54 7.79
N THR A 81 5.81 -11.27 8.85
CA THR A 81 6.68 -11.44 10.02
C THR A 81 7.79 -12.46 9.81
N THR A 82 7.78 -13.21 8.70
CA THR A 82 8.77 -14.29 8.44
C THR A 82 10.09 -13.76 7.91
N GLN A 83 10.12 -12.52 7.43
CA GLN A 83 11.28 -11.92 6.77
C GLN A 83 11.30 -10.40 6.97
N GLY A 84 12.37 -9.77 6.46
CA GLY A 84 12.52 -8.32 6.49
C GLY A 84 12.91 -7.75 7.86
N GLU A 85 13.12 -6.44 7.87
CA GLU A 85 13.54 -5.67 9.03
C GLU A 85 12.33 -5.00 9.69
N THR A 86 12.27 -5.02 11.03
CA THR A 86 11.24 -4.31 11.81
C THR A 86 11.42 -2.79 11.72
N ALA A 87 10.36 -2.03 12.01
CA ALA A 87 10.44 -0.58 12.15
C ALA A 87 11.48 -0.16 13.21
N ALA A 88 11.54 -0.84 14.36
CA ALA A 88 12.54 -0.59 15.39
C ALA A 88 13.98 -0.80 14.88
N GLN A 89 14.26 -1.91 14.19
CA GLN A 89 15.59 -2.21 13.65
C GLN A 89 15.99 -1.20 12.57
N TRP A 90 15.08 -0.86 11.66
CA TRP A 90 15.36 0.17 10.65
C TRP A 90 15.63 1.53 11.30
N LEU A 91 14.80 1.91 12.27
CA LEU A 91 15.00 3.11 13.09
C LEU A 91 16.19 3.01 14.04
N LEU A 92 16.93 1.92 14.12
CA LEU A 92 18.19 1.87 14.86
C LEU A 92 19.34 2.37 13.99
N ARG A 93 19.33 2.01 12.70
CA ARG A 93 20.45 2.27 11.76
C ARG A 93 20.23 3.43 10.80
N ALA A 94 18.99 3.74 10.41
CA ALA A 94 18.69 4.68 9.34
C ALA A 94 19.19 6.10 9.67
N SER A 95 19.85 6.77 8.74
CA SER A 95 20.33 8.15 8.90
C SER A 95 19.19 9.15 9.11
N VAL A 96 19.51 10.35 9.60
CA VAL A 96 18.55 11.46 9.69
C VAL A 96 17.92 11.74 8.33
N GLN A 97 18.70 11.67 7.25
CA GLN A 97 18.22 11.91 5.90
C GLN A 97 17.20 10.87 5.47
N GLU A 98 17.50 9.57 5.60
CA GLU A 98 16.59 8.49 5.22
C GLU A 98 15.25 8.58 5.99
N ILE A 99 15.31 8.80 7.30
CA ILE A 99 14.09 8.96 8.12
C ILE A 99 13.28 10.19 7.68
N THR A 100 13.97 11.29 7.40
CA THR A 100 13.32 12.52 6.92
C THR A 100 12.61 12.28 5.60
N GLU A 101 13.27 11.61 4.65
CA GLU A 101 12.70 11.29 3.34
C GLU A 101 11.47 10.39 3.46
N VAL A 102 11.55 9.32 4.25
CA VAL A 102 10.42 8.42 4.52
C VAL A 102 9.24 9.18 5.12
N ILE A 103 9.45 9.90 6.23
CA ILE A 103 8.37 10.60 6.93
C ILE A 103 7.77 11.72 6.06
N ARG A 104 8.59 12.41 5.28
CA ARG A 104 8.13 13.47 4.37
C ARG A 104 7.34 12.91 3.20
N ASN A 105 7.87 11.91 2.51
CA ASN A 105 7.33 11.44 1.24
C ASN A 105 6.13 10.53 1.44
N TYR A 106 6.17 9.65 2.45
CA TYR A 106 5.10 8.68 2.70
C TYR A 106 4.10 9.14 3.78
N GLY A 107 4.50 10.05 4.66
CA GLY A 107 3.61 10.62 5.69
C GLY A 107 3.04 12.00 5.34
N GLU A 108 3.58 12.67 4.30
CA GLU A 108 3.25 14.06 3.98
C GLU A 108 3.38 14.99 5.23
N GLU A 109 4.38 14.71 6.09
CA GLU A 109 4.60 15.38 7.39
C GLU A 109 5.62 16.53 7.30
N ARG A 110 5.21 17.72 7.76
CA ARG A 110 6.00 18.96 7.70
C ARG A 110 7.16 18.96 8.69
N PHE A 111 6.99 18.31 9.83
CA PHE A 111 8.01 18.18 10.87
C PHE A 111 8.95 16.99 10.66
N ALA A 112 8.96 16.37 9.46
CA ALA A 112 9.74 15.16 9.15
C ALA A 112 11.20 15.24 9.59
N PHE A 113 11.86 16.37 9.29
CA PHE A 113 13.28 16.57 9.64
C PHE A 113 13.51 16.66 11.15
N GLN A 114 12.61 17.35 11.86
CA GLN A 114 12.68 17.50 13.32
C GLN A 114 12.41 16.17 14.01
N ILE A 115 11.45 15.39 13.52
CA ILE A 115 11.15 14.03 14.02
C ILE A 115 12.38 13.14 13.82
N ALA A 116 12.96 13.13 12.61
CA ALA A 116 14.16 12.36 12.30
C ALA A 116 15.34 12.71 13.23
N LYS A 117 15.59 14.01 13.45
CA LYS A 117 16.63 14.48 14.38
C LYS A 117 16.40 13.98 15.80
N LYS A 118 15.15 14.03 16.29
CA LYS A 118 14.80 13.58 17.64
C LYS A 118 14.95 12.07 17.79
N ILE A 119 14.56 11.29 16.79
CA ILE A 119 14.77 9.84 16.76
C ILE A 119 16.27 9.53 16.85
N VAL A 120 17.10 10.13 15.99
CA VAL A 120 18.54 9.86 15.98
C VAL A 120 19.21 10.32 17.27
N ALA A 121 18.82 11.47 17.82
CA ALA A 121 19.32 11.94 19.11
C ALA A 121 18.97 10.98 20.26
N ALA A 122 17.74 10.42 20.27
CA ALA A 122 17.34 9.42 21.25
C ALA A 122 18.23 8.17 21.18
N ARG A 123 18.63 7.72 19.97
CA ARG A 123 19.58 6.61 19.83
C ARG A 123 20.92 6.87 20.50
N GLY A 124 21.49 8.06 20.27
CA GLY A 124 22.80 8.42 20.82
C GLY A 124 22.80 8.43 22.35
N ILE A 125 21.74 8.96 22.97
CA ILE A 125 21.59 9.01 24.42
C ILE A 125 21.50 7.60 25.02
N VAL A 126 20.71 6.74 24.39
CA VAL A 126 20.41 5.39 24.89
C VAL A 126 21.60 4.44 24.64
N ALA A 127 22.32 4.59 23.53
CA ALA A 127 23.56 3.87 23.25
C ALA A 127 24.64 4.18 24.31
N ALA A 128 24.75 5.44 24.74
CA ALA A 128 25.66 5.83 25.83
C ALA A 128 25.29 5.22 27.20
N ARG A 129 24.04 4.73 27.35
CA ARG A 129 23.51 4.11 28.57
C ARG A 129 23.41 2.58 28.50
N GLY A 130 23.72 1.97 27.36
CA GLY A 130 23.62 0.51 27.16
C GLY A 130 22.18 -0.01 27.03
N GLU A 131 21.21 0.86 26.75
CA GLU A 131 19.79 0.52 26.63
C GLU A 131 19.37 0.34 25.14
N ARG A 132 18.13 -0.10 24.86
CA ARG A 132 17.61 -0.22 23.47
C ARG A 132 16.89 1.06 23.03
N PRO A 133 17.26 1.70 21.90
CA PRO A 133 16.55 2.89 21.41
C PRO A 133 15.16 2.52 20.90
N ILE A 134 14.14 3.33 21.24
CA ILE A 134 12.76 3.32 20.72
C ILE A 134 12.32 1.92 20.24
N ALA A 135 11.95 1.07 21.19
CA ALA A 135 11.59 -0.32 20.92
C ALA A 135 10.07 -0.52 20.77
N THR A 136 9.28 0.47 21.21
CA THR A 136 7.82 0.34 21.30
C THR A 136 7.07 1.44 20.53
N THR A 137 5.82 1.16 20.19
CA THR A 137 4.93 2.11 19.52
C THR A 137 4.63 3.31 20.40
N GLY A 138 4.50 3.13 21.72
CA GLY A 138 4.27 4.20 22.69
C GLY A 138 5.44 5.17 22.79
N GLU A 139 6.67 4.67 22.84
CA GLU A 139 7.88 5.50 22.85
C GLU A 139 7.99 6.36 21.60
N LEU A 140 7.78 5.76 20.42
CA LEU A 140 7.82 6.51 19.16
C LEU A 140 6.71 7.55 19.11
N ALA A 141 5.48 7.18 19.49
CA ALA A 141 4.35 8.09 19.48
C ALA A 141 4.56 9.27 20.44
N ALA A 142 5.11 9.02 21.64
CA ALA A 142 5.44 10.07 22.60
C ALA A 142 6.49 11.05 22.04
N LEU A 143 7.54 10.53 21.40
CA LEU A 143 8.58 11.36 20.77
C LEU A 143 8.01 12.23 19.65
N VAL A 144 7.16 11.65 18.78
CA VAL A 144 6.53 12.40 17.69
C VAL A 144 5.59 13.48 18.25
N ARG A 145 4.75 13.16 19.24
CA ARG A 145 3.85 14.12 19.89
C ARG A 145 4.60 15.27 20.56
N ALA A 146 5.77 15.02 21.15
CA ALA A 146 6.62 16.06 21.71
C ALA A 146 7.30 16.95 20.65
N THR A 147 7.36 16.49 19.40
CA THR A 147 8.05 17.18 18.30
C THR A 147 7.09 18.00 17.43
N VAL A 148 5.92 17.45 17.13
CA VAL A 148 4.91 18.05 16.24
C VAL A 148 4.08 19.07 17.01
N ARG A 149 4.20 20.34 16.64
CA ARG A 149 3.53 21.46 17.33
C ARG A 149 2.15 21.80 16.76
N THR A 150 1.91 21.49 15.49
CA THR A 150 0.64 21.76 14.80
C THR A 150 0.18 20.49 14.08
N ARG A 151 -1.13 20.21 14.13
CA ARG A 151 -1.73 19.00 13.55
C ARG A 151 -3.15 19.27 13.06
N GLU A 152 -3.66 18.38 12.23
CA GLU A 152 -5.06 18.42 11.81
C GLU A 152 -6.00 18.12 12.99
N PRO A 153 -7.09 18.90 13.17
CA PRO A 153 -8.06 18.63 14.23
C PRO A 153 -8.60 17.19 14.16
N GLY A 154 -8.59 16.49 15.29
CA GLY A 154 -9.08 15.11 15.38
C GLY A 154 -8.09 14.02 14.92
N GLN A 155 -6.88 14.38 14.46
CA GLN A 155 -5.82 13.42 14.14
C GLN A 155 -4.71 13.46 15.19
N ASP A 156 -4.23 12.29 15.63
CA ASP A 156 -3.05 12.21 16.48
C ASP A 156 -1.80 12.59 15.68
N ALA A 157 -0.89 13.35 16.29
CA ALA A 157 0.36 13.79 15.67
C ALA A 157 1.25 12.62 15.19
N ALA A 158 1.17 11.45 15.84
CA ALA A 158 1.93 10.27 15.45
C ALA A 158 1.42 9.60 14.17
N THR A 159 0.18 9.87 13.75
CA THR A 159 -0.51 9.12 12.67
C THR A 159 0.28 9.12 11.36
N ARG A 160 0.77 10.29 10.92
CA ARG A 160 1.51 10.42 9.66
C ARG A 160 2.86 9.73 9.70
N THR A 161 3.56 9.79 10.83
CA THR A 161 4.83 9.07 11.01
C THR A 161 4.62 7.57 11.00
N PHE A 162 3.60 7.06 11.69
CA PHE A 162 3.30 5.63 11.69
C PHE A 162 2.90 5.13 10.30
N GLN A 163 2.07 5.90 9.58
CA GLN A 163 1.75 5.62 8.19
C GLN A 163 3.01 5.57 7.32
N ALA A 164 3.91 6.55 7.45
CA ALA A 164 5.13 6.60 6.66
C ALA A 164 6.04 5.40 6.89
N LEU A 165 6.24 5.03 8.16
CA LEU A 165 7.05 3.87 8.52
C LEU A 165 6.43 2.57 8.02
N ARG A 166 5.11 2.42 8.18
CA ARG A 166 4.38 1.25 7.68
C ARG A 166 4.57 1.07 6.17
N ILE A 167 4.35 2.15 5.41
CA ILE A 167 4.53 2.18 3.96
C ILE A 167 5.96 1.78 3.58
N HIS A 168 6.95 2.34 4.26
CA HIS A 168 8.37 2.08 4.01
C HIS A 168 8.76 0.62 4.31
N ILE A 169 8.44 0.15 5.51
CA ILE A 169 8.80 -1.20 5.98
C ILE A 169 8.18 -2.28 5.10
N ASN A 170 6.96 -2.03 4.61
CA ASN A 170 6.25 -2.97 3.76
C ASN A 170 6.40 -2.69 2.25
N GLN A 171 7.15 -1.66 1.85
CA GLN A 171 7.31 -1.27 0.44
C GLN A 171 5.95 -1.14 -0.27
N GLU A 172 4.94 -0.57 0.41
CA GLU A 172 3.53 -0.67 -0.01
C GLU A 172 3.30 -0.03 -1.39
N LEU A 173 3.89 1.15 -1.62
CA LEU A 173 3.71 1.90 -2.86
C LEU A 173 4.50 1.29 -4.02
N GLU A 174 5.68 0.74 -3.75
CA GLU A 174 6.51 0.04 -4.72
C GLU A 174 5.79 -1.23 -5.19
N GLN A 175 5.21 -1.98 -4.25
CA GLN A 175 4.43 -3.18 -4.55
C GLN A 175 3.19 -2.83 -5.39
N LEU A 176 2.52 -1.72 -5.07
CA LEU A 176 1.38 -1.23 -5.86
C LEU A 176 1.81 -0.84 -7.29
N ALA A 177 2.96 -0.16 -7.43
CA ALA A 177 3.52 0.20 -8.73
C ALA A 177 3.93 -1.02 -9.57
N LEU A 178 4.38 -2.10 -8.92
CA LEU A 178 4.73 -3.36 -9.59
C LEU A 178 3.51 -4.18 -10.03
N VAL A 179 2.47 -4.26 -9.20
CA VAL A 179 1.30 -5.12 -9.49
C VAL A 179 0.38 -4.54 -10.54
N LEU A 180 0.22 -3.21 -10.62
CA LEU A 180 -0.74 -2.60 -11.55
C LEU A 180 -0.46 -2.95 -13.03
N PRO A 181 0.78 -2.84 -13.55
CA PRO A 181 1.13 -3.31 -14.89
C PRO A 181 0.92 -4.82 -15.07
N GLN A 182 1.23 -5.63 -14.05
CA GLN A 182 1.05 -7.09 -14.11
C GLN A 182 -0.42 -7.47 -14.17
N ALA A 183 -1.26 -6.84 -13.36
CA ALA A 183 -2.71 -7.02 -13.37
C ALA A 183 -3.27 -6.72 -14.77
N MET A 184 -2.79 -5.65 -15.40
CA MET A 184 -3.17 -5.31 -16.77
C MET A 184 -2.73 -6.37 -17.79
N ALA A 185 -1.51 -6.92 -17.64
CA ALA A 185 -1.00 -7.95 -18.54
C ALA A 185 -1.86 -9.23 -18.47
N VAL A 186 -2.23 -9.66 -17.26
CA VAL A 186 -2.94 -10.94 -17.04
C VAL A 186 -4.44 -10.87 -17.25
N LEU A 187 -5.06 -9.68 -17.29
CA LEU A 187 -6.51 -9.58 -17.51
C LEU A 187 -6.90 -10.03 -18.93
N LYS A 188 -8.04 -10.69 -19.07
CA LYS A 188 -8.70 -10.91 -20.38
C LYS A 188 -9.27 -9.60 -20.93
N SER A 189 -9.52 -9.55 -22.23
CA SER A 189 -10.42 -8.52 -22.78
C SER A 189 -11.81 -8.63 -22.15
N GLY A 190 -12.38 -7.51 -21.74
CA GLY A 190 -13.59 -7.44 -20.92
C GLY A 190 -13.35 -7.70 -19.41
N GLY A 191 -12.15 -8.13 -19.02
CA GLY A 191 -11.79 -8.37 -17.63
C GLY A 191 -11.70 -7.08 -16.81
N ARG A 192 -11.94 -7.17 -15.49
CA ARG A 192 -12.01 -5.99 -14.60
C ARG A 192 -10.86 -5.89 -13.63
N LEU A 193 -10.28 -4.70 -13.55
CA LEU A 193 -9.38 -4.30 -12.47
C LEU A 193 -10.17 -3.46 -11.45
N VAL A 194 -10.27 -3.96 -10.22
CA VAL A 194 -10.87 -3.25 -9.09
C VAL A 194 -9.78 -2.99 -8.07
N VAL A 195 -9.60 -1.72 -7.68
CA VAL A 195 -8.62 -1.33 -6.67
C VAL A 195 -9.28 -0.47 -5.61
N ILE A 196 -9.13 -0.87 -4.35
CA ILE A 196 -9.58 -0.13 -3.16
C ILE A 196 -8.32 0.38 -2.47
N SER A 197 -8.29 1.68 -2.19
CA SER A 197 -7.18 2.38 -1.54
C SER A 197 -7.68 3.15 -0.33
N PHE A 198 -6.85 3.31 0.70
CA PHE A 198 -7.26 3.92 1.98
C PHE A 198 -6.50 5.20 2.29
N HIS A 199 -5.52 5.58 1.47
CA HIS A 199 -4.89 6.89 1.59
C HIS A 199 -4.55 7.55 0.24
N SER A 200 -4.23 8.84 0.31
CA SER A 200 -4.01 9.73 -0.83
C SER A 200 -2.91 9.24 -1.78
N LEU A 201 -1.79 8.74 -1.24
CA LEU A 201 -0.65 8.27 -2.03
C LEU A 201 -1.00 7.04 -2.89
N GLU A 202 -1.67 6.04 -2.32
CA GLU A 202 -2.16 4.86 -3.05
C GLU A 202 -3.14 5.28 -4.16
N ASP A 203 -4.19 6.05 -3.82
CA ASP A 203 -5.20 6.49 -4.78
C ASP A 203 -4.56 7.27 -5.94
N ARG A 204 -3.53 8.08 -5.65
CA ARG A 204 -2.79 8.86 -6.65
C ARG A 204 -2.07 7.95 -7.64
N ILE A 205 -1.43 6.86 -7.18
CA ILE A 205 -0.76 5.88 -8.04
C ILE A 205 -1.79 5.16 -8.91
N VAL A 206 -2.87 4.64 -8.31
CA VAL A 206 -3.93 3.93 -9.02
C VAL A 206 -4.59 4.83 -10.07
N LYS A 207 -4.96 6.06 -9.68
CA LYS A 207 -5.57 7.06 -10.56
C LYS A 207 -4.66 7.39 -11.74
N ARG A 208 -3.36 7.61 -11.51
CA ARG A 208 -2.40 7.94 -12.56
C ARG A 208 -2.23 6.78 -13.52
N PHE A 209 -2.06 5.56 -12.99
CA PHE A 209 -1.92 4.36 -13.81
C PHE A 209 -3.17 4.10 -14.66
N MET A 210 -4.36 4.05 -14.04
CA MET A 210 -5.60 3.79 -14.77
C MET A 210 -5.88 4.86 -15.83
N ARG A 211 -5.57 6.14 -15.53
CA ARG A 211 -5.69 7.22 -16.51
C ARG A 211 -4.72 7.05 -17.68
N SER A 212 -3.46 6.75 -17.42
CA SER A 212 -2.47 6.59 -18.50
C SER A 212 -2.73 5.39 -19.39
N GLN A 213 -3.49 4.39 -18.92
CA GLN A 213 -3.95 3.28 -19.75
C GLN A 213 -5.28 3.56 -20.47
N ALA A 214 -6.05 4.54 -20.02
CA ALA A 214 -7.37 4.88 -20.57
C ALA A 214 -7.35 6.07 -21.53
N GLU A 215 -6.32 6.91 -21.45
CA GLU A 215 -6.04 7.97 -22.41
C GLU A 215 -5.10 7.40 -23.50
N PRO A 216 -5.33 7.70 -24.79
CA PRO A 216 -4.33 7.47 -25.84
C PRO A 216 -3.01 8.12 -25.42
N ASP A 217 -1.86 7.49 -25.69
CA ASP A 217 -0.58 8.19 -25.59
C ASP A 217 -0.67 9.49 -26.41
N GLU A 218 -0.26 10.63 -25.85
CA GLU A 218 -0.24 11.89 -26.58
C GLU A 218 0.62 11.70 -27.84
N ALA A 219 -0.03 11.67 -29.00
CA ALA A 219 0.70 11.68 -30.26
C ALA A 219 1.63 12.90 -30.29
N PRO A 220 2.83 12.76 -30.87
CA PRO A 220 3.74 13.89 -31.02
C PRO A 220 2.98 15.05 -31.68
N LYS A 221 2.95 16.22 -31.02
CA LYS A 221 2.16 17.42 -31.39
C LYS A 221 2.41 17.96 -32.81
N ARG A 222 3.27 17.33 -33.60
CA ARG A 222 3.71 17.74 -34.94
C ARG A 222 3.52 16.67 -36.04
N LEU A 223 2.86 15.55 -35.74
CA LEU A 223 2.53 14.55 -36.76
C LEU A 223 1.02 14.56 -37.09
N PRO A 224 0.64 14.65 -38.37
CA PRO A 224 -0.75 14.55 -38.80
C PRO A 224 -1.18 13.07 -38.82
N LEU A 225 -1.41 12.49 -37.64
CA LEU A 225 -1.92 11.12 -37.51
C LEU A 225 -3.45 11.09 -37.55
N ARG A 226 -4.01 10.12 -38.27
CA ARG A 226 -5.44 9.81 -38.24
C ARG A 226 -5.80 9.18 -36.89
N ALA A 227 -7.06 9.27 -36.49
CA ALA A 227 -7.53 8.69 -35.23
C ALA A 227 -7.29 7.16 -35.11
N ALA A 228 -7.22 6.44 -36.23
CA ALA A 228 -6.88 5.02 -36.28
C ALA A 228 -5.38 4.73 -36.09
N GLU A 229 -4.52 5.73 -36.30
CA GLU A 229 -3.06 5.65 -36.15
C GLU A 229 -2.61 6.11 -34.75
N LEU A 230 -3.54 6.62 -33.93
CA LEU A 230 -3.28 6.95 -32.53
C LEU A 230 -3.24 5.68 -31.67
N PRO A 231 -2.33 5.62 -30.68
CA PRO A 231 -2.30 4.55 -29.70
C PRO A 231 -3.68 4.37 -29.06
N GLN A 232 -4.25 3.18 -29.19
CA GLN A 232 -5.59 2.90 -28.67
C GLN A 232 -5.55 2.77 -27.15
N PRO A 233 -6.58 3.25 -26.43
CA PRO A 233 -6.68 3.06 -25.00
C PRO A 233 -6.74 1.56 -24.68
N LYS A 234 -6.02 1.15 -23.66
CA LYS A 234 -5.98 -0.24 -23.21
C LYS A 234 -7.03 -0.52 -22.13
N LEU A 235 -7.38 0.50 -21.34
CA LEU A 235 -8.43 0.44 -20.31
C LEU A 235 -9.59 1.38 -20.63
N ARG A 236 -10.77 1.02 -20.14
CA ARG A 236 -11.92 1.92 -20.01
C ARG A 236 -12.25 2.10 -18.53
N LEU A 237 -12.24 3.35 -18.07
CA LEU A 237 -12.63 3.67 -16.69
C LEU A 237 -14.14 3.45 -16.52
N LEU A 238 -14.52 2.72 -15.49
CA LEU A 238 -15.93 2.45 -15.17
C LEU A 238 -16.40 3.42 -14.09
N GLY A 239 -17.01 4.52 -14.52
CA GLY A 239 -17.62 5.51 -13.64
C GLY A 239 -16.63 6.40 -12.87
N LYS A 240 -17.15 7.08 -11.86
CA LYS A 240 -16.37 7.90 -10.93
C LYS A 240 -15.83 7.03 -9.79
N PRO A 241 -14.74 7.44 -9.10
CA PRO A 241 -14.30 6.74 -7.89
C PRO A 241 -15.45 6.63 -6.89
N VAL A 242 -15.66 5.43 -6.37
CA VAL A 242 -16.71 5.11 -5.40
C VAL A 242 -16.13 5.27 -4.00
N ARG A 243 -16.92 5.86 -3.10
CA ARG A 243 -16.57 6.07 -1.68
C ARG A 243 -17.62 5.41 -0.81
N ALA A 244 -17.22 5.03 0.40
CA ALA A 244 -18.13 4.50 1.40
C ALA A 244 -19.25 5.51 1.71
N SER A 245 -20.46 5.00 1.92
CA SER A 245 -21.61 5.82 2.31
C SER A 245 -21.51 6.27 3.78
N ALA A 246 -22.28 7.27 4.20
CA ALA A 246 -22.31 7.69 5.61
C ALA A 246 -22.75 6.54 6.55
N ALA A 247 -23.70 5.71 6.12
CA ALA A 247 -24.17 4.54 6.87
C ALA A 247 -23.06 3.48 7.01
N GLU A 248 -22.33 3.22 5.92
CA GLU A 248 -21.19 2.29 5.93
C GLU A 248 -20.09 2.80 6.85
N VAL A 249 -19.72 4.08 6.78
CA VAL A 249 -18.70 4.69 7.65
C VAL A 249 -19.11 4.67 9.13
N ALA A 250 -20.40 4.81 9.44
CA ALA A 250 -20.91 4.69 10.80
C ALA A 250 -20.76 3.25 11.34
N SER A 251 -21.04 2.24 10.50
CA SER A 251 -20.89 0.83 10.86
C SER A 251 -19.44 0.34 10.86
N ASN A 252 -18.61 0.90 9.98
CA ASN A 252 -17.22 0.56 9.78
C ASN A 252 -16.39 1.85 9.62
N PRO A 253 -15.88 2.42 10.73
CA PRO A 253 -15.06 3.64 10.68
C PRO A 253 -13.82 3.53 9.80
N ARG A 254 -13.34 2.32 9.48
CA ARG A 254 -12.16 2.08 8.63
C ARG A 254 -12.45 2.35 7.15
N ALA A 255 -13.71 2.25 6.73
CA ALA A 255 -14.14 2.55 5.36
C ALA A 255 -14.13 4.06 5.03
N ARG A 256 -13.96 4.94 6.04
CA ARG A 256 -14.02 6.41 5.89
C ARG A 256 -13.14 6.94 4.76
N SER A 257 -11.93 6.39 4.63
CA SER A 257 -10.94 6.84 3.64
C SER A 257 -10.89 5.96 2.39
N ALA A 258 -11.74 4.94 2.30
CA ALA A 258 -11.74 4.00 1.19
C ALA A 258 -12.17 4.70 -0.12
N VAL A 259 -11.36 4.50 -1.16
CA VAL A 259 -11.65 4.93 -2.52
C VAL A 259 -11.49 3.73 -3.44
N MET A 260 -12.61 3.31 -4.03
CA MET A 260 -12.63 2.23 -5.02
C MET A 260 -12.60 2.81 -6.44
N ARG A 261 -11.70 2.27 -7.27
CA ARG A 261 -11.62 2.55 -8.71
C ARG A 261 -11.79 1.26 -9.49
N VAL A 262 -12.53 1.35 -10.58
CA VAL A 262 -12.84 0.22 -11.46
C VAL A 262 -12.46 0.57 -12.89
N ALA A 263 -11.77 -0.35 -13.56
CA ALA A 263 -11.46 -0.26 -14.99
C ALA A 263 -11.71 -1.61 -15.67
N GLU A 264 -12.05 -1.57 -16.95
CA GLU A 264 -12.22 -2.73 -17.82
C GLU A 264 -11.13 -2.75 -18.89
N LYS A 265 -10.51 -3.92 -19.11
CA LYS A 265 -9.53 -4.10 -20.18
C LYS A 265 -10.24 -4.20 -21.52
N LEU A 266 -9.85 -3.34 -22.46
CA LEU A 266 -10.40 -3.35 -23.81
C LEU A 266 -9.77 -4.44 -24.65
N ALA A 267 -10.50 -4.92 -25.66
CA ALA A 267 -9.90 -5.71 -26.72
C ALA A 267 -8.98 -4.82 -27.55
N LEU A 268 -7.75 -5.27 -27.78
CA LEU A 268 -6.91 -4.67 -28.81
C LEU A 268 -7.60 -4.96 -30.14
N LYS A 269 -8.01 -3.92 -30.87
CA LYS A 269 -8.47 -4.11 -32.26
C LYS A 269 -7.28 -4.68 -33.04
N ALA A 270 -7.46 -5.82 -33.68
CA ALA A 270 -6.50 -6.32 -34.65
C ALA A 270 -6.30 -5.24 -35.72
N ALA A 271 -5.04 -4.93 -36.02
CA ALA A 271 -4.65 -3.99 -37.07
C ALA A 271 -4.98 -4.55 -38.45
#